data_AF-A0A2C5XCZ1-F1
#
_entry.id   AF-A0A2C5XCZ1-F1
#
_cell.length_a   1.000
_cell.length_b   1.000
_cell.length_c   1.000
_cell.angle_alpha   90.00
_cell.angle_beta   90.00
_cell.angle_gamma   90.00
#
_symmetry.space_group_name_H-M   'P 1'
#
loop_
_entity.id
_entity.type
_entity.pdbx_description
1 polymer ?
#
loop_
_entity_poly.entity_id
_entity_poly.type
_entity_poly.pdbx_seq_one_letter_code
_entity_poly.pdbx_strand_id
1 'polypeptide(L)'
;MTAPNLLGWCNYPCQGCDSGRKLWQDGCVLVHDTVAGGSRKNANTGKMATHEIGHWFHLFHTFENGCTGEGDFVDDTPYVARPNFGCPEGVESCGGACSKLSISESLCGPDPIHNYMDYTDE
;
A
#
# COMPACT_ATOMS: atom_id res chain seq x y z
N MET A 1 -15.84 8.14 -8.13
CA MET A 1 -14.89 9.25 -8.34
C MET A 1 -13.59 8.62 -8.79
N THR A 2 -13.18 8.78 -10.05
CA THR A 2 -11.87 8.29 -10.51
C THR A 2 -10.87 9.42 -10.32
N ALA A 3 -9.98 9.28 -9.34
CA ALA A 3 -8.86 10.20 -9.19
C ALA A 3 -7.93 10.08 -10.42
N PRO A 4 -7.36 11.18 -10.92
CA PRO A 4 -6.32 11.11 -11.95
C PRO A 4 -5.16 10.25 -11.43
N ASN A 5 -4.71 9.29 -12.23
CA ASN A 5 -3.65 8.31 -11.96
C ASN A 5 -4.03 7.03 -11.18
N LEU A 6 -5.32 6.73 -10.99
CA LEU A 6 -5.71 5.43 -10.44
C LEU A 6 -5.30 4.27 -11.38
N LEU A 7 -4.47 3.34 -10.90
CA LEU A 7 -3.99 2.16 -11.64
C LEU A 7 -4.81 0.89 -11.37
N GLY A 8 -5.54 0.89 -10.26
CA GLY A 8 -6.48 -0.15 -9.87
C GLY A 8 -7.23 0.27 -8.61
N TRP A 9 -8.16 -0.57 -8.17
CA TRP A 9 -8.76 -0.51 -6.84
C TRP A 9 -9.36 -1.87 -6.47
N CYS A 10 -9.38 -2.21 -5.18
CA CYS A 10 -10.19 -3.29 -4.63
C CYS A 10 -11.08 -2.81 -3.50
N ASN A 11 -12.09 -3.62 -3.19
CA ASN A 11 -12.88 -3.45 -1.98
C ASN A 11 -12.19 -4.16 -0.82
N TYR A 12 -11.98 -3.46 0.29
CA TYR A 12 -11.55 -4.07 1.55
C TYR A 12 -12.53 -5.14 2.02
N PRO A 13 -12.08 -6.18 2.75
CA PRO A 13 -12.96 -6.95 3.61
C PRO A 13 -13.60 -6.01 4.60
N CYS A 14 -14.88 -6.24 4.89
CA CYS A 14 -15.56 -5.54 5.96
C CYS A 14 -16.14 -6.58 6.90
N GLN A 15 -16.19 -6.22 8.18
CA GLN A 15 -16.85 -7.02 9.19
C GLN A 15 -18.35 -6.66 9.20
N GLY A 16 -19.21 -7.64 8.91
CA GLY A 16 -20.67 -7.51 9.09
C GLY A 16 -21.46 -6.78 8.00
N CYS A 17 -20.92 -6.55 6.79
CA CYS A 17 -21.70 -5.90 5.70
C CYS A 17 -22.63 -6.84 4.92
N ASP A 18 -23.06 -7.96 5.50
CA ASP A 18 -24.15 -8.78 4.94
C ASP A 18 -25.43 -7.94 4.74
N SER A 19 -25.58 -6.89 5.56
CA SER A 19 -26.63 -5.88 5.48
C SER A 19 -26.16 -4.62 4.72
N GLY A 20 -25.71 -4.76 3.48
CA GLY A 20 -25.59 -3.61 2.57
C GLY A 20 -24.51 -3.67 1.49
N ARG A 21 -23.46 -4.48 1.67
CA ARG A 21 -22.54 -4.74 0.56
C ARG A 21 -23.19 -5.74 -0.38
N LYS A 22 -23.15 -5.41 -1.67
CA LYS A 22 -23.60 -6.33 -2.69
C LYS A 22 -22.41 -7.21 -3.05
N LEU A 23 -22.51 -8.52 -2.85
CA LEU A 23 -21.44 -9.48 -3.14
C LEU A 23 -20.85 -9.33 -4.55
N TRP A 24 -21.64 -8.84 -5.52
CA TRP A 24 -21.16 -8.59 -6.88
C TRP A 24 -20.16 -7.42 -7.00
N GLN A 25 -20.02 -6.58 -5.96
CA GLN A 25 -19.01 -5.53 -5.91
C GLN A 25 -17.69 -6.07 -5.37
N ASP A 26 -17.66 -7.25 -4.75
CA ASP A 26 -16.44 -7.80 -4.17
C ASP A 26 -15.39 -8.10 -5.24
N GLY A 27 -14.14 -7.82 -4.91
CA GLY A 27 -12.99 -7.97 -5.80
C GLY A 27 -12.39 -6.64 -6.26
N CYS A 28 -11.74 -6.73 -7.41
CA CYS A 28 -10.71 -5.81 -7.87
C CYS A 28 -10.93 -5.36 -9.32
N VAL A 29 -10.58 -4.12 -9.61
CA VAL A 29 -10.56 -3.56 -10.96
C VAL A 29 -9.17 -3.03 -11.23
N LEU A 30 -8.58 -3.42 -12.35
CA LEU A 30 -7.24 -3.01 -12.77
C LEU A 30 -7.32 -2.30 -14.13
N VAL A 31 -6.46 -1.30 -14.33
CA VAL A 31 -6.29 -0.72 -15.66
C VAL A 31 -5.59 -1.73 -16.55
N HIS A 32 -6.14 -2.01 -17.73
CA HIS A 32 -5.70 -3.14 -18.55
C HIS A 32 -4.23 -3.08 -19.02
N ASP A 33 -3.60 -1.90 -19.03
CA ASP A 33 -2.22 -1.70 -19.47
C ASP A 33 -1.19 -1.93 -18.36
N THR A 34 -1.64 -2.23 -17.13
CA THR A 34 -0.78 -2.52 -15.97
C THR A 34 -0.55 -4.00 -15.71
N VAL A 35 -1.25 -4.88 -16.43
CA VAL A 35 -1.04 -6.33 -16.34
C VAL A 35 0.35 -6.71 -16.85
N ALA A 36 0.82 -7.91 -16.47
CA ALA A 36 2.13 -8.40 -16.92
C ALA A 36 2.26 -8.38 -18.45
N GLY A 37 3.29 -7.69 -18.96
CA GLY A 37 3.51 -7.48 -20.39
C GLY A 37 2.74 -6.30 -21.00
N GLY A 38 2.05 -5.51 -20.18
CA GLY A 38 1.32 -4.31 -20.60
C GLY A 38 2.21 -3.14 -21.04
N SER A 39 1.57 -2.05 -21.48
CA SER A 39 2.27 -0.86 -22.01
C SER A 39 2.50 0.25 -20.99
N ARG A 40 1.99 0.12 -19.75
CA ARG A 40 2.16 1.14 -18.72
C ARG A 40 3.61 1.16 -18.23
N LYS A 41 4.37 2.17 -18.65
CA LYS A 41 5.76 2.34 -18.21
C LYS A 41 5.83 2.33 -16.68
N ASN A 42 6.76 1.55 -16.13
CA ASN A 42 7.02 1.39 -14.70
C ASN A 42 5.87 0.74 -13.89
N ALA A 43 4.85 0.18 -14.54
CA ALA A 43 3.74 -0.49 -13.88
C ALA A 43 3.15 -1.60 -14.78
N ASN A 44 4.00 -2.41 -15.44
CA ASN A 44 3.59 -3.41 -16.44
C ASN A 44 4.16 -4.81 -16.22
N THR A 45 4.67 -5.10 -15.03
CA THR A 45 5.08 -6.44 -14.60
C THR A 45 3.95 -7.18 -13.87
N GLY A 46 2.85 -6.48 -13.54
CA GLY A 46 1.64 -7.02 -12.92
C GLY A 46 1.58 -6.86 -11.41
N LYS A 47 2.52 -6.15 -10.77
CA LYS A 47 2.51 -5.94 -9.31
C LYS A 47 1.37 -5.04 -8.85
N MET A 48 0.78 -4.23 -9.73
CA MET A 48 -0.46 -3.51 -9.44
C MET A 48 -1.56 -4.49 -9.03
N ALA A 49 -1.67 -5.65 -9.68
CA ALA A 49 -2.64 -6.66 -9.26
C ALA A 49 -2.32 -7.17 -7.84
N THR A 50 -1.04 -7.39 -7.53
CA THR A 50 -0.60 -7.80 -6.18
C THR A 50 -0.95 -6.75 -5.13
N HIS A 51 -0.67 -5.47 -5.39
CA HIS A 51 -1.00 -4.34 -4.50
C HIS A 51 -2.49 -4.30 -4.19
N GLU A 52 -3.31 -4.29 -5.24
CA GLU A 52 -4.75 -4.19 -5.11
C GLU A 52 -5.33 -5.42 -4.39
N ILE A 53 -4.88 -6.63 -4.74
CA ILE A 53 -5.28 -7.86 -4.02
C ILE A 53 -4.84 -7.82 -2.55
N GLY A 54 -3.74 -7.15 -2.21
CA GLY A 54 -3.37 -6.85 -0.83
C GLY A 54 -4.48 -6.12 -0.07
N HIS A 55 -5.04 -5.05 -0.66
CA HIS A 55 -6.22 -4.37 -0.09
C HIS A 55 -7.43 -5.30 0.02
N TRP A 56 -7.65 -6.17 -0.98
CA TRP A 56 -8.71 -7.18 -0.90
C TRP A 56 -8.50 -8.18 0.25
N PHE A 57 -7.26 -8.39 0.70
CA PHE A 57 -6.93 -9.16 1.92
C PHE A 57 -6.78 -8.30 3.18
N HIS A 58 -7.27 -7.06 3.17
CA HIS A 58 -7.23 -6.12 4.30
C HIS A 58 -5.86 -5.54 4.63
N LEU A 59 -4.92 -5.52 3.69
CA LEU A 59 -3.65 -4.80 3.87
C LEU A 59 -3.84 -3.32 3.54
N PHE A 60 -3.40 -2.43 4.43
CA PHE A 60 -3.34 -1.00 4.17
C PHE A 60 -2.05 -0.63 3.45
N HIS A 61 -1.96 0.61 2.98
CA HIS A 61 -0.69 1.14 2.48
C HIS A 61 0.34 1.21 3.61
N THR A 62 1.62 0.98 3.31
CA THR A 62 2.70 1.04 4.33
C THR A 62 2.85 2.42 4.96
N PHE A 63 2.37 3.46 4.28
CA PHE A 63 2.34 4.85 4.75
C PHE A 63 1.01 5.25 5.41
N GLU A 64 0.13 4.30 5.67
CA GLU A 64 -1.09 4.55 6.44
C GLU A 64 -0.72 5.06 7.84
N ASN A 65 -1.45 6.06 8.34
CA ASN A 65 -1.22 6.72 9.62
C ASN A 65 0.19 7.37 9.84
N GLY A 66 1.06 7.34 8.84
CA GLY A 66 2.36 7.99 8.88
C GLY A 66 3.29 7.45 9.98
N CYS A 67 4.10 8.35 10.58
CA CYS A 67 5.03 8.00 11.64
C CYS A 67 4.40 7.92 13.05
N THR A 68 3.10 7.65 13.15
CA THR A 68 2.34 7.72 14.40
C THR A 68 1.26 6.64 14.47
N GLY A 69 0.66 6.44 15.65
CA GLY A 69 -0.46 5.52 15.82
C GLY A 69 0.00 4.08 15.70
N GLU A 70 -0.73 3.28 14.91
CA GLU A 70 -0.50 1.85 14.62
C GLU A 70 0.08 1.62 13.20
N GLY A 71 0.45 2.68 12.48
CA GLY A 71 0.90 2.58 11.08
C GLY A 71 -0.15 1.92 10.18
N ASP A 72 0.27 0.90 9.43
CA ASP A 72 -0.58 0.06 8.59
C ASP A 72 -1.22 -1.13 9.33
N PHE A 73 -1.11 -1.16 10.66
CA PHE A 73 -1.54 -2.26 11.55
C PHE A 73 -0.75 -3.57 11.36
N VAL A 74 0.49 -3.49 10.86
CA VAL A 74 1.40 -4.63 10.72
C VAL A 74 2.69 -4.36 11.51
N ASP A 75 2.89 -5.11 12.60
CA ASP A 75 3.98 -4.89 13.58
C ASP A 75 5.41 -4.95 13.01
N ASP A 76 5.60 -5.58 11.85
CA ASP A 76 6.88 -5.76 11.17
C ASP A 76 7.05 -4.89 9.91
N THR A 77 6.08 -4.00 9.61
CA THR A 77 6.25 -2.94 8.61
C THR A 77 6.77 -1.68 9.31
N PRO A 78 8.00 -1.20 9.00
CA PRO A 78 8.48 0.07 9.54
C PRO A 78 7.58 1.24 9.11
N TYR A 79 7.45 2.26 9.97
CA TYR A 79 6.63 3.42 9.65
C TYR A 79 7.14 4.21 8.45
N VAL A 80 6.18 4.63 7.62
CA VAL A 80 6.44 5.41 6.41
C VAL A 80 5.61 6.69 6.45
N ALA A 81 6.26 7.85 6.30
CA ALA A 81 5.60 9.14 6.42
C ALA A 81 4.71 9.48 5.21
N ARG A 82 5.04 8.95 4.03
CA ARG A 82 4.43 9.27 2.74
C ARG A 82 4.76 8.19 1.70
N PRO A 83 3.94 8.01 0.65
CA PRO A 83 4.25 7.08 -0.43
C PRO A 83 5.62 7.35 -1.05
N ASN A 84 6.31 6.27 -1.39
CA ASN A 84 7.50 6.28 -2.21
C ASN A 84 7.12 6.05 -3.67
N PHE A 85 7.88 6.65 -4.60
CA PHE A 85 7.64 6.54 -6.05
C PHE A 85 8.97 6.34 -6.76
N GLY A 86 8.95 5.75 -7.96
CA GLY A 86 10.19 5.45 -8.67
C GLY A 86 10.90 4.23 -8.08
N CYS A 87 12.23 4.20 -8.25
CA CYS A 87 13.12 3.21 -7.66
C CYS A 87 14.06 3.90 -6.65
N PRO A 88 13.55 4.31 -5.48
CA PRO A 88 14.37 4.97 -4.47
C PRO A 88 15.34 3.99 -3.80
N GLU A 89 16.36 4.51 -3.11
CA GLU A 89 17.29 3.72 -2.30
C GLU A 89 17.50 4.41 -0.94
N GLY A 90 17.52 3.62 0.13
CA GLY A 90 17.91 4.08 1.48
C GLY A 90 17.00 5.16 2.08
N VAL A 91 15.72 5.21 1.71
CA VAL A 91 14.77 6.18 2.27
C VAL A 91 14.42 5.77 3.69
N GLU A 92 14.47 6.73 4.60
CA GLU A 92 14.02 6.58 5.99
C GLU A 92 13.21 7.82 6.37
N SER A 93 11.92 7.79 6.02
CA SER A 93 11.04 8.96 6.13
C SER A 93 10.63 9.25 7.57
N CYS A 94 10.66 8.25 8.45
CA CYS A 94 10.27 8.33 9.86
C CYS A 94 11.44 8.30 10.86
N GLY A 95 12.70 8.38 10.44
CA GLY A 95 13.86 8.24 11.34
C GLY A 95 13.88 9.22 12.53
N GLY A 96 13.34 10.42 12.36
CA GLY A 96 13.18 11.40 13.45
C GLY A 96 12.14 11.03 14.51
N ALA A 97 11.16 10.17 14.20
CA ALA A 97 10.19 9.64 15.15
C ALA A 97 10.77 8.48 15.97
N CYS A 98 11.61 7.65 15.33
CA CYS A 98 12.26 6.49 15.95
C CYS A 98 13.19 6.83 17.10
N SER A 99 13.85 7.99 17.03
CA SER A 99 14.71 8.48 18.10
C SER A 99 13.95 8.95 19.35
N LYS A 100 12.61 9.03 19.33
CA LYS A 100 11.81 9.65 20.40
C LYS A 100 11.12 8.66 21.36
N LEU A 101 11.39 7.36 21.29
CA LEU A 101 10.84 6.31 22.20
C LEU A 101 9.29 6.26 22.27
N SER A 102 8.59 6.99 21.38
CA SER A 102 7.13 7.02 21.32
C SER A 102 6.53 5.93 20.42
N ILE A 103 7.39 5.13 19.78
CA ILE A 103 7.04 4.09 18.82
C ILE A 103 7.84 2.83 19.12
N SER A 104 7.24 1.67 18.85
CA SER A 104 7.91 0.37 19.01
C SER A 104 9.20 0.33 18.20
N GLU A 105 10.25 -0.27 18.76
CA GLU A 105 11.52 -0.47 18.05
C GLU A 105 11.34 -1.32 16.78
N SER A 106 10.34 -2.21 16.75
CA SER A 106 10.00 -3.02 15.57
C SER A 106 9.48 -2.19 14.39
N LEU A 107 8.92 -1.01 14.67
CA LEU A 107 8.33 -0.11 13.67
C LEU A 107 9.34 0.93 13.18
N CYS A 108 10.61 0.75 13.53
CA CYS A 108 11.71 1.62 13.18
C CYS A 108 12.65 0.98 12.18
N GLY A 109 13.04 1.76 11.17
CA GLY A 109 13.95 1.34 10.13
C GLY A 109 13.72 2.10 8.83
N PRO A 110 14.46 1.73 7.77
CA PRO A 110 14.22 2.25 6.42
C PRO A 110 12.78 1.99 5.98
N ASP A 111 12.25 2.88 5.14
CA ASP A 111 10.97 2.66 4.48
C ASP A 111 11.05 1.31 3.71
N PRO A 112 10.04 0.43 3.82
CA PRO A 112 10.00 -0.85 3.13
C PRO A 112 9.63 -0.65 1.64
N ILE A 113 10.50 0.04 0.89
CA ILE A 113 10.33 0.47 -0.51
C ILE A 113 10.09 -0.66 -1.53
N HIS A 114 10.25 -1.92 -1.13
CA HIS A 114 9.97 -3.10 -1.95
C HIS A 114 8.67 -3.82 -1.54
N ASN A 115 7.97 -3.32 -0.52
CA ASN A 115 6.67 -3.84 -0.12
C ASN A 115 5.63 -3.49 -1.19
N TYR A 116 4.81 -4.47 -1.57
CA TYR A 116 3.77 -4.29 -2.58
C TYR A 116 2.72 -3.25 -2.19
N MET A 117 2.59 -2.92 -0.90
CA MET A 117 1.65 -1.91 -0.40
C MET A 117 2.22 -0.48 -0.38
N ASP A 118 3.43 -0.26 -0.91
CA ASP A 118 3.94 1.07 -1.25
C ASP A 118 3.59 1.41 -2.73
N TYR A 119 4.00 2.59 -3.22
CA TYR A 119 3.76 3.08 -4.58
C TYR A 119 5.03 3.13 -5.46
N THR A 120 6.06 2.37 -5.08
CA THR A 120 7.29 2.27 -5.88
C THR A 120 7.03 1.60 -7.23
N ASP A 121 7.87 1.97 -8.20
CA ASP A 121 7.77 1.48 -9.56
C ASP A 121 8.02 -0.04 -9.62
N GLU A 122 7.43 -0.69 -10.63
CA GLU A 122 7.57 -2.13 -10.86
C GLU A 122 8.88 -2.58 -11.51
#